data_AF-A0A4U9W1Q9-F1
#
_entry.id   AF-A0A4U9W1Q9-F1
#
_cell.length_a   1.000
_cell.length_b   1.000
_cell.length_c   1.000
_cell.angle_alpha   90.00
_cell.angle_beta   90.00
_cell.angle_gamma   90.00
#
_symmetry.space_group_name_H-M   'P 1'
#
loop_
_entity.id
_entity.type
_entity.pdbx_description
1 polymer ?
#
loop_
_entity_poly.entity_id
_entity_poly.type
_entity_poly.pdbx_seq_one_letter_code
_entity_poly.pdbx_strand_id
1 'polypeptide(L)'
;MKTIVFGLLFLLGSLSAVAQSQPLVMPLYGEGAQETVSDYMTTTLPSGEVLPWFPIPEVVIVRKRVWSSEEARRAYLRFRRNVLKVLPYAIYAQKRYDQLDRELAMTSDKKQQKALVDKCETDVKQMFDREIKNMTISQGKILIKLIDRYTGHTGYEMVKEMKGGISAFFYQGVAKIFGHNLKSTYDPKEDFEIENIIREFERSRPKPVM
;
A
#
# COMPACT_ATOMS: atom_id res chain seq x y z
N MET A 1 -81.34 -2.05 -41.27
CA MET A 1 -81.01 -1.22 -42.45
C MET A 1 -79.58 -0.70 -42.28
N LYS A 2 -78.67 -1.02 -43.24
CA LYS A 2 -77.37 -0.38 -43.55
C LYS A 2 -76.19 -0.56 -42.54
N THR A 3 -75.26 -1.50 -42.82
CA THR A 3 -73.86 -1.32 -43.34
C THR A 3 -72.89 -0.70 -42.31
N ILE A 4 -71.96 -1.46 -41.72
CA ILE A 4 -70.60 -1.79 -42.19
C ILE A 4 -69.75 -0.55 -42.50
N VAL A 5 -68.49 -0.59 -42.04
CA VAL A 5 -67.38 0.36 -42.23
C VAL A 5 -67.19 1.36 -41.08
N PHE A 6 -66.56 0.92 -39.99
CA PHE A 6 -65.41 1.64 -39.39
C PHE A 6 -64.57 0.72 -38.49
N GLY A 7 -64.37 -0.54 -38.89
CA GLY A 7 -63.21 -1.30 -38.47
C GLY A 7 -62.09 -0.98 -39.44
N LEU A 8 -61.13 -0.12 -39.07
CA LEU A 8 -59.72 -0.21 -39.50
C LEU A 8 -58.77 0.92 -39.00
N LEU A 9 -59.09 1.72 -37.98
CA LEU A 9 -58.19 2.83 -37.60
C LEU A 9 -57.93 3.03 -36.10
N PHE A 10 -58.13 2.00 -35.28
CA PHE A 10 -57.80 2.05 -33.84
C PHE A 10 -56.91 0.89 -33.37
N LEU A 11 -56.20 0.25 -34.31
CA LEU A 11 -55.31 -0.90 -34.07
C LEU A 11 -53.82 -0.59 -34.36
N LEU A 12 -53.45 0.69 -34.45
CA LEU A 12 -52.08 1.15 -34.72
C LEU A 12 -51.51 2.09 -33.65
N GLY A 13 -52.17 2.16 -32.50
CA GLY A 13 -51.61 2.74 -31.28
C GLY A 13 -50.87 1.69 -30.46
N SER A 14 -50.07 0.82 -31.09
CA SER A 14 -49.07 0.07 -30.34
C SER A 14 -48.09 1.10 -29.80
N LEU A 15 -48.31 1.44 -28.54
CA LEU A 15 -47.42 2.18 -27.69
C LEU A 15 -46.08 1.44 -27.74
N SER A 16 -45.23 1.82 -28.69
CA SER A 16 -43.80 1.52 -28.62
C SER A 16 -43.33 2.27 -27.39
N ALA A 17 -43.44 1.63 -26.22
CA ALA A 17 -42.61 1.93 -25.09
C ALA A 17 -41.19 1.62 -25.56
N VAL A 18 -40.59 2.57 -26.27
CA VAL A 18 -39.15 2.69 -26.32
C VAL A 18 -38.80 2.80 -24.85
N ALA A 19 -38.30 1.70 -24.28
CA ALA A 19 -37.64 1.74 -23.00
C ALA A 19 -36.48 2.72 -23.20
N GLN A 20 -36.73 4.00 -22.90
CA GLN A 20 -35.66 4.97 -22.75
C GLN A 20 -34.82 4.40 -21.62
N SER A 21 -33.71 3.76 -21.98
CA SER A 21 -32.69 3.39 -21.03
C SER A 21 -32.37 4.65 -20.26
N GLN A 22 -32.71 4.67 -18.97
CA GLN A 22 -32.42 5.84 -18.15
C GLN A 22 -30.93 6.11 -18.30
N PRO A 23 -30.52 7.36 -18.59
CA PRO A 23 -29.11 7.68 -18.62
C PRO A 23 -28.56 7.33 -17.24
N LEU A 24 -27.59 6.41 -17.19
CA LEU A 24 -26.98 6.02 -15.94
C LEU A 24 -26.08 7.16 -15.50
N VAL A 25 -26.43 7.74 -14.36
CA VAL A 25 -25.76 8.92 -13.84
C VAL A 25 -24.84 8.50 -12.71
N MET A 26 -23.59 8.94 -12.75
CA MET A 26 -22.64 8.64 -11.69
C MET A 26 -23.12 9.29 -10.39
N PRO A 27 -23.14 8.58 -9.24
CA PRO A 27 -23.46 9.22 -7.98
C PRO A 27 -22.39 10.29 -7.68
N LEU A 28 -22.85 11.50 -7.40
CA LEU A 28 -21.98 12.61 -7.05
C LEU A 28 -21.61 12.51 -5.57
N TYR A 29 -20.31 12.44 -5.30
CA TYR A 29 -19.75 12.50 -3.95
C TYR A 29 -19.08 13.86 -3.73
N GLY A 30 -19.71 14.74 -2.94
CA GLY A 30 -19.18 16.07 -2.62
C GLY A 30 -19.76 17.19 -3.50
N GLU A 31 -19.00 18.28 -3.65
CA GLU A 31 -19.39 19.45 -4.46
C GLU A 31 -19.09 19.22 -5.95
N GLY A 32 -20.01 19.60 -6.84
CA GLY A 32 -19.83 19.47 -8.29
C GLY A 32 -21.15 19.28 -9.06
N ALA A 33 -21.05 19.09 -10.37
CA ALA A 33 -22.18 18.70 -11.21
C ALA A 33 -22.16 17.19 -11.44
N GLN A 34 -23.33 16.57 -11.53
CA GLN A 34 -23.44 15.15 -11.80
C GLN A 34 -23.03 14.85 -13.25
N GLU A 35 -22.08 13.93 -13.43
CA GLU A 35 -21.60 13.55 -14.76
C GLU A 35 -22.43 12.39 -15.33
N THR A 36 -22.83 12.52 -16.59
CA THR A 36 -23.46 11.43 -17.34
C THR A 36 -22.38 10.74 -18.16
N VAL A 37 -22.18 9.44 -17.92
CA VAL A 37 -21.13 8.66 -18.59
C VAL A 37 -21.76 7.83 -19.71
N SER A 38 -21.12 7.78 -20.88
CA SER A 38 -21.59 6.97 -22.02
C SER A 38 -21.40 5.47 -21.80
N ASP A 39 -20.31 5.10 -21.12
CA ASP A 39 -19.85 3.73 -20.94
C ASP A 39 -19.56 3.47 -19.46
N TYR A 40 -19.96 2.29 -18.98
CA TYR A 40 -19.80 1.89 -17.59
C TYR A 40 -19.38 0.42 -17.50
N MET A 41 -18.65 0.10 -16.44
CA MET A 41 -18.34 -1.28 -16.14
C MET A 41 -19.58 -1.97 -15.58
N THR A 42 -19.82 -3.21 -15.99
CA THR A 42 -20.95 -4.02 -15.52
C THR A 42 -20.49 -5.30 -14.85
N THR A 43 -21.32 -5.84 -13.97
CA THR A 43 -21.20 -7.19 -13.44
C THR A 43 -22.55 -7.90 -13.57
N THR A 44 -22.53 -9.22 -13.76
CA THR A 44 -23.75 -10.03 -13.85
C THR A 44 -23.91 -10.83 -12.57
N LEU A 45 -25.04 -10.66 -11.88
CA LEU A 45 -25.37 -11.42 -10.68
C LEU A 45 -25.77 -12.86 -11.03
N PRO A 46 -25.71 -13.81 -10.07
CA PRO A 46 -26.22 -15.17 -10.27
C PRO A 46 -27.70 -15.23 -10.67
N SER A 47 -28.48 -14.18 -10.36
CA SER A 47 -29.87 -14.01 -10.80
C SER A 47 -30.02 -13.68 -12.30
N GLY A 48 -28.93 -13.38 -13.01
CA GLY A 48 -28.92 -12.93 -14.41
C GLY A 48 -29.05 -11.41 -14.59
N GLU A 49 -29.20 -10.65 -13.50
CA GLU A 49 -29.27 -9.19 -13.52
C GLU A 49 -27.90 -8.56 -13.81
N VAL A 50 -27.86 -7.57 -14.71
CA VAL A 50 -26.64 -6.84 -15.07
C VAL A 50 -26.64 -5.49 -14.35
N LEU A 51 -25.66 -5.28 -13.46
CA LEU A 51 -25.53 -4.08 -12.67
C LEU A 51 -24.30 -3.26 -13.08
N PRO A 52 -24.43 -1.94 -13.29
CA PRO A 52 -23.27 -1.07 -13.41
C PRO A 52 -22.55 -0.97 -12.06
N TRP A 53 -21.22 -0.87 -12.10
CA TRP A 53 -20.42 -0.52 -10.93
C TRP A 53 -19.35 0.50 -11.32
N PHE A 54 -19.01 1.35 -10.36
CA PHE A 54 -18.01 2.40 -10.51
C PHE A 54 -17.00 2.29 -9.35
N PRO A 55 -15.69 2.39 -9.63
CA PRO A 55 -14.73 2.56 -8.57
C PRO A 55 -14.96 3.94 -7.94
N ILE A 56 -15.13 3.98 -6.62
CA ILE A 56 -15.16 5.25 -5.89
C ILE A 56 -13.72 5.81 -5.91
N PRO A 57 -13.48 7.03 -6.43
CA PRO A 57 -12.14 7.58 -6.44
C PRO A 57 -11.65 7.81 -5.01
N GLU A 58 -10.38 7.49 -4.73
CA GLU A 58 -9.76 7.80 -3.43
C GLU A 58 -9.66 9.32 -3.27
N VAL A 59 -10.40 9.88 -2.31
CA VAL A 59 -10.28 11.29 -1.94
C VAL A 59 -9.22 11.43 -0.86
N VAL A 60 -8.12 12.10 -1.21
CA VAL A 60 -6.99 12.31 -0.31
C VAL A 60 -7.09 13.67 0.38
N ILE A 61 -7.45 13.66 1.66
CA ILE A 61 -7.45 14.87 2.48
C ILE A 61 -6.10 15.01 3.16
N VAL A 62 -5.31 16.01 2.76
CA VAL A 62 -4.02 16.34 3.39
C VAL A 62 -4.09 17.70 4.06
N ARG A 63 -3.64 17.77 5.31
CA ARG A 63 -3.46 19.06 6.00
C ARG A 63 -2.23 19.76 5.43
N LYS A 64 -2.38 21.03 5.04
CA LYS A 64 -1.22 21.89 4.74
C LYS A 64 -0.36 22.03 6.00
N ARG A 65 0.89 21.58 5.92
CA ARG A 65 1.82 21.68 7.05
C ARG A 65 2.29 23.11 7.24
N VAL A 66 2.16 23.61 8.47
CA VAL A 66 2.70 24.91 8.91
C VAL A 66 3.91 24.65 9.80
N TRP A 67 5.02 25.30 9.50
CA TRP A 67 6.26 25.15 10.24
C TRP A 67 6.35 26.18 11.36
N SER A 68 6.76 25.76 12.56
CA SER A 68 7.04 26.68 13.66
C SER A 68 8.31 27.50 13.43
N SER A 69 9.29 26.94 12.71
CA SER A 69 10.54 27.62 12.37
C SER A 69 11.21 26.98 11.13
N GLU A 70 12.18 27.68 10.52
CA GLU A 70 12.99 27.11 9.43
C GLU A 70 13.88 25.96 9.90
N GLU A 71 14.24 25.92 11.19
CA GLU A 71 14.95 24.78 11.77
C GLU A 71 14.06 23.53 11.81
N ALA A 72 12.80 23.66 12.25
CA ALA A 72 11.84 22.56 12.26
C ALA A 72 11.60 22.03 10.83
N ARG A 73 11.49 22.93 9.85
CA ARG A 73 11.38 22.58 8.43
C ARG A 73 12.62 21.80 7.96
N ARG A 74 13.82 22.30 8.22
CA ARG A 74 15.07 21.60 7.85
C ARG A 74 15.22 20.25 8.54
N ALA A 75 14.83 20.14 9.81
CA ALA A 75 14.85 18.88 10.56
C ALA A 75 13.93 17.84 9.91
N TYR A 76 12.71 18.24 9.56
CA TYR A 76 11.78 17.39 8.83
C TYR A 76 12.32 16.98 7.46
N LEU A 77 12.88 17.90 6.68
CA LEU A 77 13.42 17.57 5.36
C LEU A 77 14.58 16.58 5.44
N ARG A 78 15.45 16.69 6.46
CA ARG A 78 16.48 15.68 6.73
C ARG A 78 15.88 14.33 7.11
N PHE A 79 14.83 14.33 7.93
CA PHE A 79 14.10 13.12 8.32
C PHE A 79 13.45 12.45 7.10
N ARG A 80 12.69 13.20 6.30
CA ARG A 80 12.09 12.75 5.04
C ARG A 80 13.13 12.16 4.10
N ARG A 81 14.25 12.85 3.88
CA ARG A 81 15.35 12.34 3.07
C ARG A 81 15.87 11.00 3.59
N ASN A 82 16.02 10.86 4.91
CA ASN A 82 16.48 9.61 5.51
C ASN A 82 15.45 8.48 5.32
N VAL A 83 14.16 8.73 5.52
CA VAL A 83 13.07 7.77 5.27
C VAL A 83 13.12 7.28 3.82
N LEU A 84 13.14 8.21 2.86
CA LEU A 84 13.16 7.85 1.44
C LEU A 84 14.43 7.13 1.02
N LYS A 85 15.58 7.47 1.63
CA LYS A 85 16.84 6.77 1.35
C LYS A 85 16.80 5.31 1.80
N VAL A 86 16.14 5.00 2.92
CA VAL A 86 16.14 3.64 3.47
C VAL A 86 14.98 2.78 2.99
N LEU A 87 13.90 3.40 2.50
CA LEU A 87 12.69 2.71 2.04
C LEU A 87 12.94 1.56 1.04
N PRO A 88 13.81 1.69 0.01
CA PRO A 88 14.05 0.60 -0.94
C PRO A 88 14.60 -0.68 -0.29
N TYR A 89 15.41 -0.54 0.77
CA TYR A 89 15.99 -1.69 1.47
C TYR A 89 14.94 -2.40 2.34
N ALA A 90 14.02 -1.64 2.93
CA ALA A 90 12.89 -2.21 3.66
C ALA A 90 11.95 -2.99 2.72
N ILE A 91 11.67 -2.45 1.53
CA ILE A 91 10.87 -3.12 0.49
C ILE A 91 11.59 -4.39 0.00
N TYR A 92 12.92 -4.35 -0.16
CA TYR A 92 13.68 -5.55 -0.52
C TYR A 92 13.54 -6.64 0.53
N ALA A 93 13.72 -6.28 1.82
CA ALA A 93 13.54 -7.22 2.93
C ALA A 93 12.13 -7.83 2.90
N GLN A 94 11.09 -6.99 2.78
CA GLN A 94 9.71 -7.45 2.64
C GLN A 94 9.57 -8.51 1.54
N LYS A 95 10.06 -8.23 0.33
CA LYS A 95 10.00 -9.18 -0.80
C LYS A 95 10.69 -10.51 -0.52
N ARG A 96 11.78 -10.51 0.27
CA ARG A 96 12.48 -11.74 0.67
C ARG A 96 11.65 -12.56 1.67
N TYR A 97 11.04 -11.90 2.66
CA TYR A 97 10.12 -12.57 3.59
C TYR A 97 8.86 -13.07 2.88
N ASP A 98 8.25 -12.29 1.99
CA ASP A 98 7.09 -12.73 1.20
C ASP A 98 7.43 -13.97 0.34
N GLN A 99 8.66 -14.04 -0.18
CA GLN A 99 9.13 -15.20 -0.93
C GLN A 99 9.33 -16.41 -0.02
N LEU A 100 9.93 -16.21 1.16
CA LEU A 100 10.07 -17.25 2.17
C LEU A 100 8.71 -17.82 2.57
N ASP A 101 7.71 -16.98 2.85
CA ASP A 101 6.36 -17.39 3.22
C ASP A 101 5.73 -18.29 2.15
N ARG A 102 5.90 -17.94 0.86
CA ARG A 102 5.44 -18.78 -0.26
C ARG A 102 6.16 -20.12 -0.31
N GLU A 103 7.48 -20.13 -0.16
CA GLU A 103 8.29 -21.35 -0.22
C GLU A 103 7.99 -22.29 0.97
N LEU A 104 7.75 -21.73 2.16
CA LEU A 104 7.35 -22.46 3.36
C LEU A 104 5.95 -23.08 3.20
N ALA A 105 5.00 -22.35 2.58
CA ALA A 105 3.66 -22.87 2.33
C ALA A 105 3.65 -24.09 1.38
N MET A 106 4.67 -24.20 0.51
CA MET A 106 4.79 -25.28 -0.48
C MET A 106 5.59 -26.49 0.04
N THR A 107 6.22 -26.38 1.21
CA THR A 107 7.17 -27.39 1.73
C THR A 107 6.69 -27.94 3.08
N SER A 108 6.54 -29.27 3.19
CA SER A 108 6.19 -29.94 4.45
C SER A 108 7.40 -30.50 5.23
N ASP A 109 8.58 -30.58 4.61
CA ASP A 109 9.80 -31.06 5.24
C ASP A 109 10.43 -29.99 6.14
N LYS A 110 10.49 -30.28 7.46
CA LYS A 110 11.09 -29.41 8.48
C LYS A 110 12.55 -29.05 8.20
N LYS A 111 13.34 -29.97 7.61
CA LYS A 111 14.75 -29.72 7.31
C LYS A 111 14.90 -28.70 6.18
N GLN A 112 14.06 -28.83 5.15
CA GLN A 112 14.00 -27.86 4.05
C GLN A 112 13.46 -26.51 4.51
N GLN A 113 12.37 -26.49 5.30
CA GLN A 113 11.85 -25.25 5.89
C GLN A 113 12.93 -24.48 6.64
N LYS A 114 13.72 -25.17 7.48
CA LYS A 114 14.85 -24.53 8.18
C LYS A 114 15.89 -23.98 7.20
N ALA A 115 16.26 -24.72 6.17
CA ALA A 115 17.22 -24.25 5.17
C ALA A 115 16.72 -23.01 4.41
N LEU A 116 15.41 -22.91 4.15
CA LEU A 116 14.79 -21.74 3.52
C LEU A 116 14.85 -20.50 4.43
N VAL A 117 14.54 -20.67 5.72
CA VAL A 117 14.66 -19.59 6.72
C VAL A 117 16.11 -19.12 6.81
N ASP A 118 17.06 -20.03 7.03
CA ASP A 118 18.49 -19.72 7.17
C ASP A 118 19.03 -19.00 5.91
N LYS A 119 18.56 -19.39 4.72
CA LYS A 119 18.90 -18.74 3.44
C LYS A 119 18.31 -17.33 3.36
N CYS A 120 17.04 -17.15 3.70
CA CYS A 120 16.39 -15.85 3.69
C CYS A 120 17.09 -14.88 4.65
N GLU A 121 17.36 -15.33 5.89
CA GLU A 121 18.11 -14.57 6.89
C GLU A 121 19.50 -14.18 6.37
N THR A 122 20.21 -15.11 5.71
CA THR A 122 21.53 -14.83 5.11
C THR A 122 21.45 -13.81 3.99
N ASP A 123 20.51 -13.92 3.06
CA ASP A 123 20.34 -13.01 1.92
C ASP A 123 20.01 -11.59 2.40
N VAL A 124 19.08 -11.51 3.35
CA VAL A 124 18.70 -10.26 4.01
C VAL A 124 19.91 -9.67 4.70
N LYS A 125 20.61 -10.45 5.54
CA LYS A 125 21.83 -10.03 6.24
C LYS A 125 22.91 -9.51 5.30
N GLN A 126 23.21 -10.19 4.21
CA GLN A 126 24.25 -9.76 3.27
C GLN A 126 23.92 -8.42 2.60
N MET A 127 22.66 -8.22 2.21
CA MET A 127 22.20 -6.91 1.74
C MET A 127 22.43 -5.85 2.82
N PHE A 128 22.01 -6.13 4.05
CA PHE A 128 22.14 -5.21 5.16
C PHE A 128 23.59 -4.87 5.49
N ASP A 129 24.51 -5.84 5.54
CA ASP A 129 25.93 -5.62 5.80
C ASP A 129 26.56 -4.66 4.79
N ARG A 130 26.24 -4.83 3.51
CA ARG A 130 26.76 -3.98 2.43
C ARG A 130 26.28 -2.53 2.56
N GLU A 131 25.00 -2.35 2.85
CA GLU A 131 24.35 -1.03 2.78
C GLU A 131 24.44 -0.27 4.11
N ILE A 132 24.25 -0.94 5.25
CA ILE A 132 24.30 -0.33 6.60
C ILE A 132 25.67 0.25 6.90
N LYS A 133 26.77 -0.35 6.43
CA LYS A 133 28.13 0.16 6.69
C LYS A 133 28.29 1.63 6.30
N ASN A 134 27.54 2.09 5.30
CA ASN A 134 27.58 3.47 4.80
C ASN A 134 26.39 4.33 5.29
N MET A 135 25.56 3.82 6.22
CA MET A 135 24.42 4.54 6.78
C MET A 135 24.77 5.28 8.07
N THR A 136 24.08 6.39 8.29
CA THR A 136 24.07 7.05 9.61
C THR A 136 23.22 6.27 10.61
N ILE A 137 23.45 6.44 11.91
CA ILE A 137 22.61 5.83 12.97
C ILE A 137 21.13 6.15 12.74
N SER A 138 20.78 7.41 12.42
CA SER A 138 19.39 7.81 12.21
C SER A 138 18.74 7.09 11.03
N GLN A 139 19.50 6.83 9.96
CA GLN A 139 19.01 6.09 8.80
C GLN A 139 18.73 4.63 9.16
N GLY A 140 19.71 3.93 9.75
CA GLY A 140 19.47 2.54 10.08
C GLY A 140 18.44 2.34 11.21
N LYS A 141 18.25 3.33 12.10
CA LYS A 141 17.10 3.33 13.04
C LYS A 141 15.76 3.28 12.28
N ILE A 142 15.59 4.16 11.29
CA ILE A 142 14.37 4.20 10.48
C ILE A 142 14.21 2.89 9.70
N LEU A 143 15.31 2.36 9.14
CA LEU A 143 15.29 1.13 8.37
C LEU A 143 14.80 -0.07 9.20
N ILE A 144 15.31 -0.25 10.42
CA ILE A 144 14.86 -1.34 11.32
C ILE A 144 13.36 -1.24 11.59
N LYS A 145 12.86 -0.02 11.87
CA LYS A 145 11.42 0.23 12.05
C LYS A 145 10.61 -0.13 10.80
N LEU A 146 11.11 0.20 9.61
CA LEU A 146 10.40 -0.11 8.37
C LEU A 146 10.38 -1.61 8.08
N ILE A 147 11.44 -2.35 8.37
CA ILE A 147 11.44 -3.81 8.23
C ILE A 147 10.37 -4.39 9.15
N ASP A 148 10.41 -4.02 10.43
CA ASP A 148 9.44 -4.47 11.43
C ASP A 148 8.00 -4.13 11.01
N ARG A 149 7.76 -2.93 10.47
CA ARG A 149 6.48 -2.52 9.88
C ARG A 149 6.03 -3.42 8.72
N TYR A 150 6.92 -3.82 7.82
CA TYR A 150 6.57 -4.59 6.63
C TYR A 150 6.48 -6.10 6.87
N THR A 151 7.25 -6.63 7.82
CA THR A 151 7.41 -8.08 8.01
C THR A 151 6.78 -8.57 9.30
N GLY A 152 6.50 -7.69 10.27
CA GLY A 152 6.05 -8.07 11.61
C GLY A 152 7.09 -8.82 12.44
N HIS A 153 8.31 -8.99 11.92
CA HIS A 153 9.44 -9.60 12.61
C HIS A 153 10.38 -8.53 13.16
N THR A 154 10.95 -8.77 14.34
CA THR A 154 11.82 -7.78 14.97
C THR A 154 13.10 -7.62 14.16
N GLY A 155 13.26 -6.47 13.49
CA GLY A 155 14.50 -6.16 12.77
C GLY A 155 15.74 -6.09 13.68
N TYR A 156 15.56 -6.13 15.00
CA TYR A 156 16.62 -6.25 15.99
C TYR A 156 17.31 -7.62 15.98
N GLU A 157 16.57 -8.73 15.85
CA GLU A 157 17.16 -10.09 15.79
C GLU A 157 18.13 -10.19 14.63
N MET A 158 17.70 -9.67 13.47
CA MET A 158 18.54 -9.50 12.30
C MET A 158 19.82 -8.71 12.63
N VAL A 159 19.74 -7.54 13.28
CA VAL A 159 20.94 -6.77 13.64
C VAL A 159 21.84 -7.51 14.64
N LYS A 160 21.30 -8.18 15.65
CA LYS A 160 22.09 -8.86 16.69
C LYS A 160 22.95 -10.01 16.13
N GLU A 161 22.48 -10.68 15.09
CA GLU A 161 23.18 -11.79 14.43
C GLU A 161 24.23 -11.35 13.41
N MET A 162 24.28 -10.06 13.07
CA MET A 162 25.19 -9.51 12.06
C MET A 162 26.62 -9.24 12.56
N LYS A 163 27.03 -9.85 13.68
CA LYS A 163 28.40 -9.70 14.21
C LYS A 163 29.42 -10.12 13.14
N GLY A 164 30.27 -9.17 12.71
CA GLY A 164 31.42 -9.44 11.83
C GLY A 164 31.67 -8.45 10.68
N GLY A 165 30.70 -7.60 10.30
CA GLY A 165 30.85 -6.71 9.12
C GLY A 165 30.39 -5.26 9.26
N ILE A 166 29.62 -4.93 10.30
CA ILE A 166 28.98 -3.62 10.48
C ILE A 166 29.76 -2.73 11.46
N SER A 167 29.69 -1.41 11.25
CA SER A 167 30.29 -0.40 12.13
C SER A 167 29.85 -0.57 13.60
N ALA A 168 30.82 -0.62 14.52
CA ALA A 168 30.56 -0.66 15.97
C ALA A 168 29.69 0.51 16.44
N PHE A 169 29.78 1.67 15.77
CA PHE A 169 28.95 2.83 16.04
C PHE A 169 27.47 2.58 15.74
N PHE A 170 27.18 1.83 14.67
CA PHE A 170 25.82 1.41 14.36
C PHE A 170 25.27 0.46 15.43
N TYR A 171 26.06 -0.54 15.83
CA TYR A 171 25.71 -1.47 16.90
C TYR A 171 25.44 -0.78 18.23
N GLN A 172 26.32 0.13 18.64
CA GLN A 172 26.15 0.90 19.87
C GLN A 172 24.91 1.80 19.79
N GLY A 173 24.66 2.43 18.64
CA GLY A 173 23.49 3.26 18.40
C GLY A 173 22.18 2.48 18.50
N VAL A 174 22.10 1.33 17.82
CA VAL A 174 20.92 0.45 17.87
C VAL A 174 20.78 -0.17 19.25
N ALA A 175 21.82 -0.80 19.82
CA ALA A 175 21.73 -1.42 21.14
C ALA A 175 21.32 -0.45 22.26
N LYS A 176 21.77 0.82 22.21
CA LYS A 176 21.38 1.85 23.19
C LYS A 176 19.90 2.24 23.11
N ILE A 177 19.33 2.24 21.90
CA ILE A 177 17.92 2.58 21.68
C ILE A 177 17.03 1.37 21.98
N PHE A 178 17.48 0.17 21.60
CA PHE A 178 16.72 -1.07 21.75
C PHE A 178 16.87 -1.71 23.15
N GLY A 179 17.84 -1.26 23.96
CA GLY A 179 17.99 -1.47 25.42
C GLY A 179 17.45 -2.78 26.03
N HIS A 180 17.01 -2.72 27.28
CA HIS A 180 16.46 -3.90 28.00
C HIS A 180 15.07 -4.35 27.52
N ASN A 181 14.48 -3.64 26.56
CA ASN A 181 13.22 -4.02 25.93
C ASN A 181 13.40 -4.00 24.40
N LEU A 182 13.93 -5.11 23.91
CA LEU A 182 14.24 -5.41 22.51
C LEU A 182 13.01 -5.39 21.58
N LYS A 183 11.84 -5.09 22.13
CA LYS A 183 10.55 -4.88 21.47
C LYS A 183 10.30 -3.40 21.14
N SER A 184 11.33 -2.58 20.85
CA SER A 184 11.08 -1.27 20.23
C SER A 184 10.73 -1.47 18.75
N THR A 185 9.55 -2.07 18.56
CA THR A 185 8.86 -2.27 17.31
C THR A 185 8.48 -0.92 16.72
N TYR A 186 8.17 -0.93 15.43
CA TYR A 186 7.42 0.15 14.81
C TYR A 186 6.15 0.43 15.63
N ASP A 187 5.91 1.69 15.97
CA ASP A 187 4.67 2.12 16.63
C ASP A 187 3.93 3.09 15.69
N PRO A 188 2.75 2.73 15.15
CA PRO A 188 1.97 3.63 14.31
C PRO A 188 1.68 5.00 14.94
N LYS A 189 1.61 5.10 16.28
CA LYS A 189 1.35 6.35 16.99
C LYS A 189 2.58 7.25 17.06
N GLU A 190 3.76 6.69 17.22
CA GLU A 190 5.03 7.45 17.30
C GLU A 190 5.63 7.68 15.91
N ASP A 191 5.49 6.70 15.02
CA ASP A 191 6.11 6.65 13.70
C ASP A 191 5.16 7.09 12.56
N PHE A 192 4.01 7.70 12.89
CA PHE A 192 3.04 8.18 11.91
C PHE A 192 3.64 9.10 10.83
N GLU A 193 4.70 9.84 11.17
CA GLU A 193 5.37 10.72 10.22
C GLU A 193 6.10 9.93 9.12
N ILE A 194 6.61 8.73 9.45
CA ILE A 194 7.17 7.80 8.47
C ILE A 194 6.08 7.37 7.48
N GLU A 195 4.87 7.05 7.97
CA GLU A 195 3.74 6.69 7.11
C GLU A 195 3.32 7.81 6.19
N ASN A 196 3.23 9.03 6.72
CA ASN A 196 2.87 10.19 5.92
C ASN A 196 3.86 10.38 4.76
N ILE A 197 5.15 10.23 5.03
CA ILE A 197 6.21 10.33 4.01
C ILE A 197 6.09 9.20 2.98
N ILE A 198 5.85 7.96 3.39
CA ILE A 198 5.69 6.83 2.47
C ILE A 198 4.46 7.02 1.59
N ARG A 199 3.31 7.38 2.16
CA ARG A 199 2.08 7.62 1.41
C ARG A 199 2.23 8.79 0.44
N GLU A 200 2.90 9.87 0.85
CA GLU A 200 3.22 10.98 -0.06
C GLU A 200 4.09 10.50 -1.23
N PHE A 201 5.11 9.69 -0.93
CA PHE A 201 6.01 9.14 -1.95
C PHE A 201 5.28 8.21 -2.94
N GLU A 202 4.47 7.28 -2.45
CA GLU A 202 3.68 6.37 -3.28
C GLU A 202 2.66 7.12 -4.14
N ARG A 203 2.04 8.18 -3.62
CA ARG A 203 1.13 9.03 -4.42
C ARG A 203 1.87 9.79 -5.52
N SER A 204 3.08 10.26 -5.25
CA SER A 204 3.91 10.94 -6.25
C SER A 204 4.42 10.00 -7.36
N ARG A 205 4.37 8.68 -7.15
CA ARG A 205 4.83 7.65 -8.08
C ARG A 205 3.81 6.53 -8.15
N PRO A 206 2.82 6.59 -9.07
CA PRO A 206 1.84 5.53 -9.20
C PRO A 206 2.56 4.18 -9.37
N LYS A 207 2.14 3.18 -8.59
CA LYS A 207 2.68 1.82 -8.71
C LYS A 207 2.44 1.35 -10.16
N PRO A 208 3.43 0.72 -10.82
CA PRO A 208 3.09 -0.03 -12.02
C PRO A 208 2.02 -1.05 -11.61
N VAL A 209 0.91 -1.05 -12.35
CA VAL A 209 -0.10 -2.11 -12.21
C VAL A 209 0.64 -3.42 -12.42
N MET A 210 0.75 -4.24 -11.37
CA MET A 210 1.30 -5.59 -11.47
C MET A 210 0.27 -6.54 -12.07
#